data_AF-A0A7S9KM97-F1
#
_entry.id   AF-A0A7S9KM97-F1
#
_cell.length_a   1.000
_cell.length_b   1.000
_cell.length_c   1.000
_cell.angle_alpha   90.00
_cell.angle_beta   90.00
_cell.angle_gamma   90.00
#
_symmetry.space_group_name_H-M   'P 1'
#
loop_
_entity.id
_entity.type
_entity.pdbx_description
1 polymer ?
#
loop_
_entity_poly.entity_id
_entity_poly.type
_entity_poly.pdbx_seq_one_letter_code
_entity_poly.pdbx_strand_id
1 'polypeptide(L)'
;MWSSARTTTPSKLSNQNATPPNLNSQLTLPPPPSQSMRIVPASSNADSFTHTSHSSSAPSAPGIHDTLRHGVGQSPYDSAANEPSSAHPLEARLKNWEATQEAVRMESLRRAFGIAEPIRRGMELKIVREGEWRPLALGNNLPSVHEDILRGREDMITWEDVFTGEETRGVAGVHDEMEKKLKMQ
;
A
#
# COMPACT_ATOMS: atom_id res chain seq x y z
N MET A 1 56.58 -39.18 -31.07
CA MET A 1 57.88 -38.72 -30.55
C MET A 1 58.37 -37.57 -31.41
N TRP A 2 58.99 -36.56 -30.76
CA TRP A 2 59.62 -35.33 -31.30
C TRP A 2 58.69 -34.22 -31.83
N SER A 3 58.34 -33.15 -31.10
CA SER A 3 59.03 -32.01 -30.43
C SER A 3 59.38 -30.80 -31.33
N SER A 4 59.09 -29.62 -30.75
CA SER A 4 59.46 -28.22 -31.12
C SER A 4 58.47 -27.49 -32.04
N ALA A 5 58.12 -26.21 -31.82
CA ALA A 5 58.88 -25.14 -31.20
C ALA A 5 58.01 -24.16 -30.38
N ARG A 6 58.65 -23.65 -29.32
CA ARG A 6 58.23 -22.55 -28.45
C ARG A 6 58.81 -21.26 -29.04
N THR A 7 58.00 -20.21 -29.21
CA THR A 7 58.50 -18.83 -29.37
C THR A 7 57.83 -17.91 -28.36
N THR A 8 58.65 -17.53 -27.39
CA THR A 8 58.48 -16.42 -26.45
C THR A 8 58.43 -15.09 -27.18
N THR A 9 57.52 -14.20 -26.77
CA THR A 9 57.71 -12.73 -26.87
C THR A 9 57.20 -12.06 -25.59
N PRO A 10 57.75 -10.88 -25.22
CA PRO A 10 57.90 -10.47 -23.82
C PRO A 10 56.83 -9.49 -23.29
N SER A 11 56.81 -9.46 -21.96
CA SER A 11 56.27 -8.49 -21.00
C SER A 11 55.95 -7.06 -21.48
N LYS A 12 54.76 -6.59 -21.10
CA LYS A 12 54.54 -5.18 -20.76
C LYS A 12 53.78 -5.09 -19.44
N LEU A 13 54.52 -4.75 -18.39
CA LEU A 13 53.98 -4.35 -17.08
C LEU A 13 53.17 -3.07 -17.29
N SER A 14 51.83 -3.15 -17.31
CA SER A 14 50.98 -1.99 -17.10
C SER A 14 50.73 -1.84 -15.60
N ASN A 15 51.42 -0.85 -15.04
CA ASN A 15 51.36 -0.42 -13.66
C ASN A 15 49.90 -0.16 -13.24
N GLN A 16 49.35 -0.99 -12.35
CA GLN A 16 48.05 -0.75 -11.73
C GLN A 16 48.24 0.32 -10.64
N ASN A 17 48.05 1.58 -11.01
CA ASN A 17 47.91 2.64 -10.03
C ASN A 17 46.49 2.58 -9.47
N ALA A 18 46.32 1.92 -8.33
CA ALA A 18 45.06 1.83 -7.62
C ALA A 18 44.65 3.22 -7.10
N THR A 19 43.64 3.83 -7.72
CA THR A 19 42.96 5.00 -7.16
C THR A 19 42.21 4.55 -5.90
N PRO A 20 42.40 5.20 -4.73
CA PRO A 20 41.63 4.85 -3.54
C PRO A 20 40.15 5.20 -3.77
N PRO A 21 39.20 4.36 -3.33
CA PRO A 21 37.78 4.65 -3.46
C PRO A 21 37.43 5.90 -2.64
N ASN A 22 36.83 6.87 -3.31
CA ASN A 22 36.25 8.07 -2.71
C ASN A 22 35.08 7.65 -1.79
N LEU A 23 35.27 7.78 -0.48
CA LEU A 23 34.28 7.44 0.56
C LEU A 23 33.19 8.50 0.76
N ASN A 24 33.09 9.52 -0.11
CA ASN A 24 32.14 10.62 0.02
C ASN A 24 31.03 10.61 -1.05
N SER A 25 30.57 9.43 -1.47
CA SER A 25 29.29 9.33 -2.17
C SER A 25 28.13 9.36 -1.16
N GLN A 26 27.78 10.57 -0.74
CA GLN A 26 26.40 11.02 -0.54
C GLN A 26 25.50 10.16 0.39
N LEU A 27 25.55 10.43 1.69
CA LEU A 27 24.36 10.34 2.56
C LEU A 27 23.39 11.49 2.20
N THR A 28 22.91 11.53 0.96
CA THR A 28 21.74 12.35 0.65
C THR A 28 20.52 11.50 0.92
N LEU A 29 19.82 11.82 2.01
CA LEU A 29 18.46 11.32 2.21
C LEU A 29 17.67 11.65 0.93
N PRO A 30 16.91 10.70 0.36
CA PRO A 30 16.03 11.04 -0.75
C PRO A 30 15.13 12.20 -0.29
N PRO A 31 14.93 13.23 -1.13
CA PRO A 31 13.95 14.26 -0.81
C PRO A 31 12.64 13.54 -0.48
N PRO A 32 11.97 13.89 0.65
CA PRO A 32 10.72 13.23 1.01
C PRO A 32 9.77 13.33 -0.19
N PRO A 33 8.99 12.28 -0.48
CA PRO A 33 8.05 12.32 -1.58
C PRO A 33 7.23 13.59 -1.44
N SER A 34 7.29 14.46 -2.45
CA SER A 34 6.58 15.72 -2.45
C SER A 34 5.09 15.40 -2.55
N GLN A 35 4.47 15.14 -1.39
CA GLN A 35 3.07 14.78 -1.32
C GLN A 35 2.27 16.02 -1.71
N SER A 36 1.59 15.92 -2.85
CA SER A 36 0.70 16.97 -3.34
C SER A 36 -0.44 17.16 -2.35
N MET A 37 -0.71 18.40 -1.93
CA MET A 37 -1.83 18.77 -1.03
C MET A 37 -3.19 18.71 -1.71
N ARG A 38 -3.46 17.61 -2.41
CA ARG A 38 -4.74 17.40 -3.06
C ARG A 38 -5.75 16.98 -2.00
N ILE A 39 -6.73 17.84 -1.76
CA ILE A 39 -7.89 17.56 -0.91
C ILE A 39 -8.71 16.39 -1.50
N VAL A 40 -8.65 16.23 -2.83
CA VAL A 40 -9.43 15.25 -3.56
C VAL A 40 -8.52 14.11 -4.05
N PRO A 41 -8.91 12.83 -3.86
CA PRO A 41 -8.19 11.69 -4.42
C PRO A 41 -8.01 11.82 -5.93
N ALA A 42 -6.85 11.42 -6.45
CA ALA A 42 -6.61 11.43 -7.89
C ALA A 42 -7.56 10.46 -8.62
N SER A 43 -7.95 10.81 -9.85
CA SER A 43 -8.66 9.89 -10.73
C SER A 43 -7.72 8.77 -11.16
N SER A 44 -8.07 7.52 -10.88
CA SER A 44 -7.34 6.33 -11.33
C SER A 44 -7.97 5.68 -12.56
N ASN A 45 -8.99 6.32 -13.16
CA ASN A 45 -9.74 5.76 -14.27
C ASN A 45 -9.07 6.13 -15.59
N ALA A 46 -9.11 5.23 -16.56
CA ALA A 46 -8.64 5.53 -17.91
C ALA A 46 -9.67 6.42 -18.63
N ASP A 47 -9.22 7.55 -19.18
CA ASP A 47 -10.08 8.45 -19.99
C ASP A 47 -10.40 7.85 -21.37
N SER A 48 -9.65 6.83 -21.79
CA SER A 48 -9.82 6.13 -23.06
C SER A 48 -9.58 4.64 -22.88
N PHE A 49 -10.51 3.82 -23.38
CA PHE A 49 -10.39 2.37 -23.40
C PHE A 49 -10.06 1.89 -24.81
N THR A 50 -8.95 1.16 -24.95
CA THR A 50 -8.56 0.54 -26.21
C THR A 50 -8.48 -0.96 -26.03
N HIS A 51 -9.43 -1.68 -26.64
CA HIS A 51 -9.54 -3.14 -26.59
C HIS A 51 -8.33 -3.88 -27.20
N THR A 52 -7.49 -3.19 -27.99
CA THR A 52 -6.32 -3.78 -28.66
C THR A 52 -5.02 -3.66 -27.85
N SER A 53 -5.05 -3.02 -26.67
CA SER A 53 -3.85 -2.79 -25.85
C SER A 53 -3.32 -4.06 -25.17
N HIS A 54 -4.16 -5.10 -25.08
CA HIS A 54 -3.86 -6.34 -24.37
C HIS A 54 -3.58 -7.45 -25.40
N SER A 55 -2.32 -7.87 -25.51
CA SER A 55 -1.81 -8.72 -26.60
C SER A 55 -1.93 -10.23 -26.33
N SER A 56 -2.94 -10.70 -25.59
CA SER A 56 -3.30 -12.12 -25.61
C SER A 56 -4.13 -12.48 -26.85
N SER A 57 -4.25 -11.55 -27.81
CA SER A 57 -4.97 -11.78 -29.06
C SER A 57 -4.11 -12.39 -30.16
N ALA A 58 -4.75 -13.17 -31.04
CA ALA A 58 -4.06 -13.80 -32.16
C ALA A 58 -3.51 -12.73 -33.14
N PRO A 59 -2.30 -12.88 -33.69
CA PRO A 59 -1.70 -11.92 -34.63
C PRO A 59 -2.55 -11.63 -35.87
N SER A 60 -3.43 -12.58 -36.24
CA SER A 60 -4.31 -12.49 -37.39
C SER A 60 -5.72 -11.94 -37.07
N ALA A 61 -6.08 -11.84 -35.79
CA ALA A 61 -7.39 -11.38 -35.32
C ALA A 61 -7.23 -10.52 -34.06
N PRO A 62 -6.86 -9.24 -34.20
CA PRO A 62 -6.69 -8.35 -33.07
C PRO A 62 -8.01 -8.22 -32.30
N GLY A 63 -7.96 -8.51 -31.00
CA GLY A 63 -9.11 -8.50 -30.10
C GLY A 63 -9.74 -9.87 -29.80
N ILE A 64 -9.33 -10.97 -30.44
CA ILE A 64 -9.79 -12.32 -30.08
C ILE A 64 -8.69 -13.02 -29.30
N HIS A 65 -8.97 -13.46 -28.07
CA HIS A 65 -8.04 -14.21 -27.21
C HIS A 65 -7.53 -15.49 -27.89
N ASP A 66 -6.22 -15.63 -27.98
CA ASP A 66 -5.55 -16.79 -28.57
C ASP A 66 -5.50 -17.93 -27.53
N THR A 67 -6.54 -18.76 -27.55
CA THR A 67 -6.67 -19.91 -26.64
C THR A 67 -5.60 -20.98 -26.86
N LEU A 68 -4.95 -21.03 -28.04
CA LEU A 68 -3.90 -22.01 -28.33
C LEU A 68 -2.56 -21.61 -27.67
N ARG A 69 -2.31 -20.31 -27.53
CA ARG A 69 -1.08 -19.79 -26.89
C ARG A 69 -1.26 -19.48 -25.42
N HIS A 70 -2.45 -19.03 -25.03
CA HIS A 70 -2.73 -18.54 -23.68
C HIS A 70 -3.70 -19.42 -22.87
N GLY A 71 -4.22 -20.50 -23.45
CA GLY A 71 -5.12 -21.45 -22.78
C GLY A 71 -6.57 -20.95 -22.68
N VAL A 72 -7.45 -21.78 -22.11
CA VAL A 72 -8.90 -21.52 -22.00
C VAL A 72 -9.31 -20.77 -20.72
N GLY A 73 -8.36 -20.14 -20.03
CA GLY A 73 -8.59 -19.44 -18.77
C GLY A 73 -7.78 -18.15 -18.66
N GLN A 74 -8.11 -17.32 -17.68
CA GLN A 74 -7.34 -16.12 -17.38
C GLN A 74 -5.92 -16.54 -16.97
N SER A 75 -4.94 -16.29 -17.85
CA SER A 75 -3.54 -16.43 -17.50
C SER A 75 -3.18 -15.39 -16.42
N PRO A 76 -2.23 -15.66 -15.49
CA PRO A 76 -1.78 -14.67 -14.51
C PRO A 76 -1.33 -13.33 -15.13
N TYR A 77 -0.87 -13.35 -16.40
CA TYR A 77 -0.54 -12.15 -17.17
C TYR A 77 -1.79 -11.37 -17.62
N ASP A 78 -2.88 -12.08 -17.95
CA ASP A 78 -4.18 -11.47 -18.25
C ASP A 78 -4.84 -10.98 -16.95
N SER A 79 -4.69 -11.66 -15.80
CA SER A 79 -5.30 -11.24 -14.53
C SER A 79 -4.79 -9.88 -14.02
N ALA A 80 -3.48 -9.62 -14.14
CA ALA A 80 -2.88 -8.35 -13.76
C ALA A 80 -3.18 -7.21 -14.76
N ALA A 81 -3.49 -7.56 -16.01
CA ALA A 81 -3.78 -6.60 -17.09
C ALA A 81 -5.29 -6.36 -17.28
N ASN A 82 -6.14 -7.25 -16.76
CA ASN A 82 -7.60 -7.22 -16.88
C ASN A 82 -8.23 -6.81 -15.55
N GLU A 83 -7.74 -5.71 -14.97
CA GLU A 83 -8.52 -4.96 -13.97
C GLU A 83 -9.85 -4.57 -14.63
N PRO A 84 -11.00 -5.00 -14.08
CA PRO A 84 -12.28 -4.80 -14.75
C PRO A 84 -12.56 -3.31 -14.93
N SER A 85 -12.60 -2.86 -16.19
CA SER A 85 -12.94 -1.48 -16.57
C SER A 85 -14.39 -1.11 -16.26
N SER A 86 -15.18 -2.05 -15.73
CA SER A 86 -16.55 -1.84 -15.25
C SER A 86 -16.65 -1.17 -13.89
N ALA A 87 -15.54 -0.90 -13.20
CA ALA A 87 -15.56 -0.14 -11.95
C ALA A 87 -16.02 1.30 -12.22
N HIS A 88 -17.04 1.76 -11.49
CA HIS A 88 -17.54 3.12 -11.65
C HIS A 88 -16.43 4.12 -11.26
N PRO A 89 -16.23 5.22 -12.01
CA PRO A 89 -15.08 6.11 -11.78
C PRO A 89 -15.03 6.75 -10.40
N LEU A 90 -16.16 6.78 -9.68
CA LEU A 90 -16.23 7.23 -8.29
C LEU A 90 -15.86 6.16 -7.26
N GLU A 91 -15.87 4.86 -7.57
CA GLU A 91 -15.57 3.82 -6.58
C GLU A 91 -14.15 3.97 -6.03
N ALA A 92 -13.16 4.14 -6.91
CA ALA A 92 -11.78 4.37 -6.49
C ALA A 92 -11.65 5.66 -5.67
N ARG A 93 -12.44 6.69 -5.99
CA ARG A 93 -12.41 7.96 -5.26
C ARG A 93 -13.05 7.87 -3.89
N LEU A 94 -14.18 7.16 -3.76
CA LEU A 94 -14.86 6.94 -2.49
C LEU A 94 -13.98 6.07 -1.57
N LYS A 95 -13.40 4.98 -2.09
CA LYS A 95 -12.46 4.11 -1.35
C LYS A 95 -11.25 4.88 -0.82
N ASN A 96 -10.71 5.81 -1.59
CA ASN A 96 -9.50 6.55 -1.23
C ASN A 96 -9.76 7.90 -0.53
N TRP A 97 -11.03 8.28 -0.33
CA TRP A 97 -11.38 9.60 0.20
C TRP A 97 -10.79 9.82 1.59
N GLU A 98 -11.06 8.90 2.52
CA GLU A 98 -10.62 9.00 3.90
C GLU A 98 -9.09 8.99 4.02
N ALA A 99 -8.44 8.07 3.30
CA ALA A 99 -6.97 7.98 3.26
C ALA A 99 -6.34 9.28 2.71
N THR A 100 -6.98 9.92 1.73
CA THR A 100 -6.48 11.18 1.17
C THR A 100 -6.65 12.34 2.16
N GLN A 101 -7.78 12.41 2.86
CA GLN A 101 -8.01 13.41 3.91
C GLN A 101 -6.99 13.28 5.04
N GLU A 102 -6.72 12.04 5.49
CA GLU A 102 -5.71 11.78 6.50
C GLU A 102 -4.30 12.16 6.02
N ALA A 103 -3.93 11.79 4.80
CA ALA A 103 -2.63 12.14 4.23
C ALA A 103 -2.43 13.67 4.14
N VAL A 104 -3.46 14.40 3.69
CA VAL A 104 -3.42 15.88 3.64
C VAL A 104 -3.26 16.47 5.04
N ARG A 105 -3.95 15.93 6.05
CA ARG A 105 -3.83 16.39 7.43
C ARG A 105 -2.42 16.14 7.98
N MET A 106 -1.87 14.95 7.80
CA MET A 106 -0.52 14.60 8.24
C MET A 106 0.52 15.47 7.56
N GLU A 107 0.41 15.70 6.26
CA GLU A 107 1.33 16.57 5.53
C GLU A 107 1.16 18.05 5.94
N SER A 108 -0.06 18.50 6.28
CA SER A 108 -0.32 19.84 6.85
C SER A 108 0.42 20.03 8.18
N LEU A 109 0.28 19.06 9.10
CA LEU A 109 1.01 19.05 10.37
C LEU A 109 2.52 19.03 10.15
N ARG A 110 2.98 18.23 9.18
CA ARG A 110 4.39 18.17 8.80
C ARG A 110 4.94 19.52 8.35
N ARG A 111 4.16 20.29 7.59
CA ARG A 111 4.59 21.62 7.12
C ARG A 111 4.50 22.70 8.19
N ALA A 112 3.48 22.65 9.05
CA ALA A 112 3.30 23.65 10.10
C ALA A 112 4.27 23.46 11.27
N PHE A 113 4.53 22.21 11.66
CA PHE A 113 5.23 21.88 12.91
C PHE A 113 6.46 20.98 12.72
N GLY A 114 6.71 20.50 11.49
CA GLY A 114 7.85 19.64 11.18
C GLY A 114 7.53 18.14 11.26
N ILE A 115 8.55 17.31 11.02
CA ILE A 115 8.42 15.85 10.89
C ILE A 115 8.01 15.13 12.19
N ALA A 116 8.21 15.76 13.34
CA ALA A 116 7.92 15.16 14.63
C ALA A 116 6.42 14.91 14.84
N GLU A 117 5.56 15.82 14.34
CA GLU A 117 4.12 15.76 14.60
C GLU A 117 3.42 14.57 13.93
N PRO A 118 3.63 14.26 12.64
CA PRO A 118 3.06 13.04 12.04
C PRO A 118 3.49 11.76 12.76
N ILE A 119 4.75 11.69 13.21
CA ILE A 119 5.28 10.52 13.94
C ILE A 119 4.59 10.40 15.30
N ARG A 120 4.54 11.50 16.05
CA ARG A 120 3.84 11.56 17.33
C ARG A 120 2.39 11.14 17.19
N ARG A 121 1.68 11.69 16.19
CA ARG A 121 0.27 11.36 15.95
C ARG A 121 0.07 9.88 15.62
N GLY A 122 0.95 9.31 14.81
CA GLY A 122 0.94 7.87 14.52
C GLY A 122 1.20 7.01 15.77
N MET A 123 2.09 7.45 16.65
CA MET A 123 2.34 6.77 17.93
C MET A 123 1.15 6.86 18.89
N GLU A 124 0.52 8.03 19.01
CA GLU A 124 -0.69 8.22 19.81
C GLU A 124 -1.82 7.29 19.33
N LEU A 125 -2.03 7.23 18.02
CA LEU A 125 -3.05 6.39 17.41
C LEU A 125 -2.77 4.89 17.61
N LYS A 126 -1.48 4.50 17.57
CA LYS A 126 -1.06 3.13 17.90
C LYS A 126 -1.35 2.78 19.36
N ILE A 127 -1.00 3.66 20.30
CA ILE A 127 -1.22 3.44 21.74
C ILE A 127 -2.71 3.31 22.04
N VAL A 128 -3.56 4.14 21.42
CA VAL A 128 -5.02 4.07 21.58
C VAL A 128 -5.55 2.73 21.10
N ARG A 129 -5.17 2.28 19.88
CA ARG A 129 -5.58 0.97 19.35
C ARG A 129 -5.13 -0.21 20.21
N GLU A 130 -3.94 -0.15 20.81
CA GLU A 130 -3.38 -1.22 21.63
C GLU A 130 -3.90 -1.20 23.09
N GLY A 131 -4.18 -0.01 23.62
CA GLY A 131 -4.53 0.22 25.02
C GLY A 131 -6.01 0.08 25.33
N GLU A 132 -6.88 0.15 24.33
CA GLU A 132 -8.31 0.13 24.54
C GLU A 132 -8.87 -1.28 24.54
N TRP A 133 -9.31 -1.72 25.72
CA TRP A 133 -10.20 -2.86 25.82
C TRP A 133 -11.64 -2.38 25.80
N ARG A 134 -12.40 -2.83 24.81
CA ARG A 134 -13.85 -2.70 24.76
C ARG A 134 -14.49 -4.08 24.87
N PRO A 135 -15.48 -4.25 25.76
CA PRO A 135 -16.25 -5.48 25.81
C PRO A 135 -17.10 -5.59 24.55
N LEU A 136 -17.28 -6.81 24.04
CA LEU A 136 -18.06 -7.10 22.84
C LEU A 136 -19.55 -6.75 23.05
N ALA A 137 -20.02 -6.72 24.29
CA ALA A 137 -21.33 -6.17 24.65
C ALA A 137 -21.54 -4.70 24.20
N LEU A 138 -20.47 -3.94 23.98
CA LEU A 138 -20.50 -2.54 23.51
C LEU A 138 -20.24 -2.42 22.00
N GLY A 139 -20.12 -3.55 21.29
CA GLY A 139 -19.78 -3.62 19.87
C GLY A 139 -18.27 -3.67 19.64
N ASN A 140 -17.77 -4.74 19.01
CA ASN A 140 -16.31 -4.93 18.84
C ASN A 140 -15.72 -4.20 17.63
N ASN A 141 -16.56 -3.74 16.70
CA ASN A 141 -16.11 -3.30 15.38
C ASN A 141 -16.10 -1.78 15.20
N LEU A 142 -16.47 -1.01 16.23
CA LEU A 142 -16.48 0.44 16.16
C LEU A 142 -15.13 1.02 16.61
N PRO A 143 -14.58 2.00 15.87
CA PRO A 143 -13.42 2.74 16.35
C PRO A 143 -13.72 3.39 17.70
N SER A 144 -12.68 3.58 18.50
CA SER A 144 -12.84 4.30 19.75
C SER A 144 -13.06 5.78 19.54
N VAL A 145 -13.77 6.41 20.47
CA VAL A 145 -13.93 7.87 20.50
C VAL A 145 -12.56 8.55 20.52
N HIS A 146 -11.59 7.97 21.24
CA HIS A 146 -10.22 8.49 21.26
C HIS A 146 -9.56 8.36 19.88
N GLU A 147 -9.80 7.25 19.18
CA GLU A 147 -9.30 7.07 17.83
C GLU A 147 -9.95 8.04 16.84
N ASP A 148 -11.25 8.28 16.95
CA ASP A 148 -11.97 9.24 16.09
C ASP A 148 -11.48 10.67 16.31
N ILE A 149 -11.24 11.10 17.55
CA ILE A 149 -10.61 12.40 17.86
C ILE A 149 -9.19 12.46 17.27
N LEU A 150 -8.45 11.34 17.35
CA LEU A 150 -7.10 11.30 16.78
C LEU A 150 -7.12 11.38 15.24
N ARG A 151 -8.15 10.83 14.60
CA ARG A 151 -8.37 10.88 13.16
C ARG A 151 -9.10 12.15 12.69
N GLY A 152 -9.65 12.96 13.59
CA GLY A 152 -10.42 14.15 13.25
C GLY A 152 -11.75 13.79 12.57
N ARG A 153 -12.44 12.75 13.06
CA ARG A 153 -13.73 12.23 12.55
C ARG A 153 -14.86 12.38 13.60
N GLU A 154 -14.62 13.09 14.70
CA GLU A 154 -15.56 13.21 15.81
C GLU A 154 -16.85 14.00 15.49
N ASP A 155 -16.86 14.75 14.39
CA ASP A 155 -17.97 15.58 13.94
C ASP A 155 -18.86 14.91 12.87
N MET A 156 -18.46 13.73 12.39
CA MET A 156 -19.16 13.00 11.32
C MET A 156 -19.63 11.63 11.81
N ILE A 157 -20.79 11.21 11.32
CA ILE A 157 -21.34 9.87 11.53
C ILE A 157 -21.70 9.25 10.18
N THR A 158 -21.22 8.04 9.92
CA THR A 158 -21.54 7.29 8.71
C THR A 158 -22.53 6.17 9.00
N TRP A 159 -23.10 5.59 7.94
CA TRP A 159 -24.00 4.45 8.08
C TRP A 159 -23.33 3.25 8.76
N GLU A 160 -22.04 3.05 8.50
CA GLU A 160 -21.22 1.97 9.05
C GLU A 160 -21.02 2.11 10.57
N ASP A 161 -21.13 3.33 11.10
CA ASP A 161 -21.08 3.58 12.55
C ASP A 161 -22.38 3.18 13.27
N VAL A 162 -23.53 3.19 12.55
CA VAL A 162 -24.85 2.87 13.12
C VAL A 162 -25.21 1.41 12.91
N PHE A 163 -24.86 0.85 11.74
CA PHE A 163 -25.19 -0.52 11.35
C PHE A 163 -23.91 -1.32 11.18
N THR A 164 -23.48 -1.94 12.26
CA THR A 164 -22.21 -2.66 12.37
C THR A 164 -22.30 -4.12 11.97
N GLY A 165 -23.51 -4.61 11.65
CA GLY A 165 -23.75 -6.01 11.27
C GLY A 165 -23.82 -6.97 12.47
N GLU A 166 -23.72 -6.44 13.70
CA GLU A 166 -23.82 -7.22 14.94
C GLU A 166 -25.26 -7.25 15.49
N GLU A 167 -26.27 -6.72 14.78
CA GLU A 167 -27.65 -6.58 15.26
C GLU A 167 -28.33 -7.94 15.53
N THR A 168 -27.86 -9.00 14.87
CA THR A 168 -28.35 -10.37 15.03
C THR A 168 -27.53 -11.20 16.03
N ARG A 169 -26.42 -10.65 16.53
CA ARG A 169 -25.52 -11.35 17.46
C ARG A 169 -26.09 -11.28 18.87
N GLY A 170 -26.09 -12.41 19.58
CA GLY A 170 -26.47 -12.44 20.99
C GLY A 170 -25.52 -11.58 21.83
N VAL A 171 -26.08 -10.80 22.76
CA VAL A 171 -25.29 -9.97 23.69
C VAL A 171 -24.39 -10.88 24.52
N ALA A 172 -23.09 -10.80 24.29
CA ALA A 172 -22.10 -11.52 25.10
C ALA A 172 -22.00 -10.88 26.49
N GLY A 173 -21.88 -11.70 27.53
CA GLY A 173 -21.74 -11.24 28.90
C GLY A 173 -20.35 -10.64 29.14
N VAL A 174 -20.28 -9.39 29.59
CA VAL A 174 -19.02 -8.69 29.91
C VAL A 174 -18.17 -9.49 30.93
N HIS A 175 -18.83 -10.19 31.85
CA HIS A 175 -18.18 -11.04 32.86
C HIS A 175 -17.43 -12.22 32.24
N ASP A 176 -18.07 -12.98 31.36
CA ASP A 176 -17.46 -14.14 30.69
C ASP A 176 -16.25 -13.72 29.82
N GLU A 177 -16.33 -12.54 29.21
CA GLU A 177 -15.22 -11.96 28.43
C GLU A 177 -14.03 -11.55 29.30
N MET A 178 -14.29 -10.95 30.46
CA MET A 178 -13.24 -10.61 31.42
C MET A 178 -12.56 -11.86 31.96
N GLU A 179 -13.33 -12.89 32.32
CA GLU A 179 -12.78 -14.16 32.80
C GLU A 179 -11.88 -14.82 31.75
N LYS A 180 -12.31 -14.82 30.47
CA LYS A 180 -11.49 -15.30 29.34
C LYS A 180 -10.23 -14.48 29.12
N LYS A 181 -10.30 -13.15 29.28
CA LYS A 181 -9.15 -12.25 29.10
C LYS A 181 -8.15 -12.37 30.25
N LEU A 182 -8.63 -12.50 31.48
CA LEU A 182 -7.80 -12.67 32.68
C LEU A 182 -7.34 -14.12 32.90
N LYS A 183 -7.76 -15.08 32.05
CA LYS A 183 -7.44 -16.52 32.17
C LYS A 183 -7.82 -17.09 33.53
N MET A 184 -9.00 -16.73 34.01
CA MET A 184 -9.51 -17.18 35.31
C MET A 184 -10.30 -18.49 35.24
N GLN A 185 -10.51 -19.05 34.04
CA GLN A 185 -11.05 -20.38 33.79
C GLN A 185 -10.11 -21.22 32.92
#